data_AF-A0A389MSE8-F1
#
_entry.id   AF-A0A389MSE8-F1
#
_cell.length_a   1.000
_cell.length_b   1.000
_cell.length_c   1.000
_cell.angle_alpha   90.00
_cell.angle_beta   90.00
_cell.angle_gamma   90.00
#
_symmetry.space_group_name_H-M   'P 1'
#
loop_
_entity.id
_entity.type
_entity.pdbx_description
1 polymer ?
#
loop_
_entity_poly.entity_id
_entity_poly.type
_entity_poly.pdbx_seq_one_letter_code
_entity_poly.pdbx_strand_id
1 'polypeptide(L)'
;MDAGSEAGKAKPETTSGQAAAAESKTAPQSAGLPNAPQFTREEDLHAYREMLMIRRFEEKAGQLYGMGLIGGFCHLYIGQEAVVVGMQMASEDGDQVITGYRDHGHMLACGMDSKGVMAELTGRRGGYSRGKGGSMHMFSREKQFFGGHGIVGAQVSLGTGLGFADAYRGNGKVSLTYMGDGAANQGQVYESFNMAQLWKLPVVYVIENNRYAMGTSVDRASAQTDFSKRGISFGIPGEAVDGMDVRTVREAASRAIEHARSGQGPYILEMKTYRYRGHSMSDPAKYRSKDEVSKMREEHDPIEMVRKRLIEQHGIDEAEIKATDAKVREIVNDAAEFATHDPEPDPSELWTDILLEARA
;
A
#
# COMPACT_ATOMS: atom_id res chain seq x y z
N MET A 1 75.89 26.94 21.06
CA MET A 1 74.75 26.18 20.51
C MET A 1 73.55 26.51 21.36
N ASP A 2 72.41 26.75 20.70
CA ASP A 2 71.09 27.12 21.23
C ASP A 2 70.89 28.51 21.84
N ALA A 3 70.41 29.40 20.97
CA ALA A 3 69.45 30.47 21.27
C ALA A 3 68.13 30.05 20.57
N GLY A 4 66.92 30.26 21.06
CA GLY A 4 66.42 31.19 22.05
C GLY A 4 65.10 31.78 21.53
N SER A 5 64.14 31.95 22.44
CA SER A 5 62.98 32.87 22.41
C SER A 5 61.74 32.58 21.56
N GLU A 6 60.61 32.70 22.28
CA GLU A 6 59.24 32.93 21.85
C GLU A 6 59.09 34.19 20.97
N ALA A 7 58.11 34.19 20.06
CA ALA A 7 57.17 35.29 19.85
C ALA A 7 56.18 35.00 18.70
N GLY A 8 54.96 35.50 18.84
CA GLY A 8 54.38 36.30 17.75
C GLY A 8 53.27 35.67 16.91
N LYS A 9 52.06 36.21 17.09
CA LYS A 9 50.87 36.08 16.23
C LYS A 9 51.17 36.33 14.75
N ALA A 10 50.57 35.54 13.87
CA ALA A 10 50.17 35.96 12.53
C ALA A 10 48.89 35.24 12.11
N LYS A 11 47.82 36.01 11.83
CA LYS A 11 46.67 35.53 11.06
C LYS A 11 47.07 35.45 9.58
N PRO A 12 46.75 34.38 8.85
CA PRO A 12 46.70 34.45 7.41
C PRO A 12 45.33 34.95 6.95
N GLU A 13 45.38 35.91 6.05
CA GLU A 13 44.27 36.51 5.32
C GLU A 13 43.47 35.46 4.55
N THR A 14 42.14 35.51 4.68
CA THR A 14 41.21 34.76 3.84
C THR A 14 41.13 35.42 2.47
N THR A 15 41.88 34.91 1.50
CA THR A 15 41.63 35.18 0.08
C THR A 15 40.39 34.43 -0.38
N SER A 16 39.41 35.20 -0.86
CA SER A 16 38.15 34.79 -1.46
C SER A 16 38.37 33.87 -2.68
N GLY A 17 38.12 32.59 -2.51
CA GLY A 17 37.87 31.66 -3.61
C GLY A 17 36.36 31.51 -3.79
N GLN A 18 35.83 32.08 -4.87
CA GLN A 18 34.46 31.84 -5.31
C GLN A 18 34.30 30.35 -5.64
N ALA A 19 33.70 29.59 -4.73
CA ALA A 19 33.10 28.31 -5.07
C ALA A 19 31.81 28.60 -5.83
N ALA A 20 31.83 28.39 -7.14
CA ALA A 20 30.66 28.45 -7.99
C ALA A 20 29.58 27.54 -7.40
N ALA A 21 28.45 28.14 -7.03
CA ALA A 21 27.25 27.42 -6.64
C ALA A 21 26.84 26.53 -7.82
N ALA A 22 26.97 25.21 -7.64
CA ALA A 22 26.35 24.26 -8.54
C ALA A 22 24.84 24.44 -8.41
N GLU A 23 24.24 25.07 -9.43
CA GLU A 23 22.80 25.16 -9.59
C GLU A 23 22.21 23.75 -9.49
N SER A 24 21.49 23.52 -8.41
CA SER A 24 20.61 22.36 -8.24
C SER A 24 19.64 22.37 -9.40
N LYS A 25 19.89 21.51 -10.40
CA LYS A 25 18.93 21.20 -11.45
C LYS A 25 17.69 20.63 -10.78
N THR A 26 16.67 21.46 -10.68
CA THR A 26 15.32 21.08 -10.31
C THR A 26 14.94 19.81 -11.04
N ALA A 27 14.62 18.77 -10.27
CA ALA A 27 14.01 17.56 -10.80
C ALA A 27 12.75 17.95 -11.58
N PRO A 28 12.48 17.34 -12.75
CA PRO A 28 11.27 17.65 -13.49
C PRO A 28 10.07 17.33 -12.60
N GLN A 29 9.25 18.36 -12.34
CA GLN A 29 7.92 18.18 -11.78
C GLN A 29 7.22 17.14 -12.65
N SER A 30 6.75 16.06 -12.03
CA SER A 30 5.90 15.09 -12.72
C SER A 30 4.64 15.82 -13.13
N ALA A 31 4.56 16.21 -14.40
CA ALA A 31 3.34 16.66 -15.02
C ALA A 31 2.33 15.50 -14.88
N GLY A 32 1.32 15.68 -14.02
CA GLY A 32 0.20 14.76 -13.94
C GLY A 32 -0.35 14.56 -15.35
N LEU A 33 -0.58 13.30 -15.74
CA LEU A 33 -1.13 12.96 -17.04
C LEU A 33 -2.43 13.77 -17.25
N PRO A 34 -2.56 14.59 -18.32
CA PRO A 34 -3.70 15.49 -18.50
C PRO A 34 -5.07 14.82 -18.73
N ASN A 35 -5.18 13.48 -18.66
CA ASN A 35 -6.30 12.73 -19.23
C ASN A 35 -6.82 11.57 -18.35
N ALA A 36 -6.67 11.62 -17.02
CA ALA A 36 -7.35 10.63 -16.18
C ALA A 36 -8.87 10.69 -16.47
N PRO A 37 -9.55 9.56 -16.73
CA PRO A 37 -10.94 9.53 -17.15
C PRO A 37 -11.81 10.24 -16.12
N GLN A 38 -12.75 11.05 -16.60
CA GLN A 38 -13.74 11.66 -15.73
C GLN A 38 -14.65 10.56 -15.19
N PHE A 39 -14.60 10.32 -13.88
CA PHE A 39 -15.57 9.47 -13.21
C PHE A 39 -16.95 10.10 -13.28
N THR A 40 -17.95 9.24 -13.42
CA THR A 40 -19.34 9.60 -13.14
C THR A 40 -19.50 10.00 -11.67
N ARG A 41 -20.61 10.70 -11.35
CA ARG A 41 -20.97 11.03 -9.96
C ARG A 41 -20.99 9.78 -9.08
N GLU A 42 -21.49 8.66 -9.60
CA GLU A 42 -21.61 7.39 -8.88
C GLU A 42 -20.24 6.76 -8.60
N GLU A 43 -19.33 6.78 -9.58
CA GLU A 43 -17.97 6.27 -9.41
C GLU A 43 -17.16 7.11 -8.39
N ASP A 44 -17.25 8.45 -8.41
CA ASP A 44 -16.58 9.27 -7.39
C ASP A 44 -17.22 9.08 -6.00
N LEU A 45 -18.54 8.92 -5.90
CA LEU A 45 -19.21 8.65 -4.62
C LEU A 45 -18.79 7.29 -4.05
N HIS A 46 -18.70 6.27 -4.90
CA HIS A 46 -18.22 4.95 -4.52
C HIS A 46 -16.77 5.02 -4.05
N ALA A 47 -15.87 5.57 -4.87
CA ALA A 47 -14.46 5.72 -4.50
C ALA A 47 -14.28 6.49 -3.20
N TYR A 48 -15.01 7.61 -3.02
CA TYR A 48 -14.99 8.40 -1.80
C TYR A 48 -15.39 7.57 -0.58
N ARG A 49 -16.51 6.83 -0.66
CA ARG A 49 -17.00 5.98 0.43
C ARG A 49 -15.98 4.90 0.80
N GLU A 50 -15.44 4.19 -0.18
CA GLU A 50 -14.52 3.07 0.07
C GLU A 50 -13.19 3.56 0.67
N MET A 51 -12.61 4.64 0.13
CA MET A 51 -11.39 5.22 0.71
C MET A 51 -11.64 5.78 2.12
N LEU A 52 -12.81 6.37 2.37
CA LEU A 52 -13.18 6.86 3.69
C LEU A 52 -13.38 5.71 4.68
N MET A 53 -13.98 4.59 4.24
CA MET A 53 -14.12 3.37 5.04
C MET A 53 -12.74 2.88 5.51
N ILE A 54 -11.78 2.76 4.60
CA ILE A 54 -10.39 2.40 4.95
C ILE A 54 -9.82 3.41 5.95
N ARG A 55 -9.85 4.71 5.64
CA ARG A 55 -9.27 5.76 6.50
C ARG A 55 -9.83 5.72 7.92
N ARG A 56 -11.15 5.63 8.07
CA ARG A 56 -11.81 5.64 9.38
C ARG A 56 -11.57 4.34 10.14
N PHE A 57 -11.57 3.20 9.44
CA PHE A 57 -11.21 1.91 10.04
C PHE A 57 -9.79 1.94 10.60
N GLU A 58 -8.83 2.40 9.80
CA GLU A 58 -7.41 2.50 10.17
C GLU A 58 -7.18 3.48 11.34
N GLU A 59 -7.89 4.63 11.35
CA GLU A 59 -7.88 5.56 12.48
C GLU A 59 -8.40 4.92 13.76
N LYS A 60 -9.47 4.10 13.67
CA LYS A 60 -10.01 3.35 14.81
C LYS A 60 -9.06 2.24 15.27
N ALA A 61 -8.45 1.48 14.35
CA ALA A 61 -7.42 0.50 14.68
C ALA A 61 -6.25 1.15 15.42
N GLY A 62 -5.80 2.32 14.98
CA GLY A 62 -4.78 3.11 15.68
C GLY A 62 -5.18 3.50 17.11
N GLN A 63 -6.45 3.85 17.35
CA GLN A 63 -6.98 4.13 18.69
C GLN A 63 -6.95 2.88 19.58
N LEU A 64 -7.46 1.75 19.09
CA LEU A 64 -7.51 0.48 19.84
C LEU A 64 -6.10 -0.04 20.16
N TYR A 65 -5.15 0.14 19.25
CA TYR A 65 -3.73 -0.15 19.51
C TYR A 65 -3.19 0.71 20.66
N GLY A 66 -3.47 2.02 20.65
CA GLY A 66 -3.08 2.92 21.74
C GLY A 66 -3.71 2.57 23.10
N MET A 67 -4.87 1.91 23.09
CA MET A 67 -5.54 1.38 24.27
C MET A 67 -5.00 0.01 24.72
N GLY A 68 -4.06 -0.59 23.97
CA GLY A 68 -3.49 -1.91 24.26
C GLY A 68 -4.40 -3.09 23.88
N LEU A 69 -5.44 -2.86 23.06
CA LEU A 69 -6.37 -3.91 22.63
C LEU A 69 -5.90 -4.67 21.39
N ILE A 70 -4.95 -4.13 20.65
CA ILE A 70 -4.29 -4.78 19.51
C ILE A 70 -2.87 -5.12 19.93
N GLY A 71 -2.52 -6.40 19.91
CA GLY A 71 -1.19 -6.89 20.24
C GLY A 71 -0.24 -6.91 19.03
N GLY A 72 1.07 -6.95 19.30
CA GLY A 72 2.10 -7.11 18.26
C GLY A 72 2.33 -5.84 17.42
N PHE A 73 2.55 -6.00 16.11
CA PHE A 73 2.73 -4.89 15.19
C PHE A 73 1.39 -4.51 14.56
N CYS A 74 1.11 -3.21 14.43
CA CYS A 74 -0.05 -2.69 13.71
C CYS A 74 0.39 -1.73 12.60
N HIS A 75 0.13 -2.10 11.34
CA HIS A 75 0.60 -1.38 10.15
C HIS A 75 -0.55 -0.70 9.42
N LEU A 76 -0.74 0.60 9.66
CA LEU A 76 -1.89 1.30 9.14
C LEU A 76 -1.76 1.68 7.65
N TYR A 77 -2.78 1.46 6.83
CA TYR A 77 -2.77 1.80 5.39
C TYR A 77 -3.03 3.28 5.05
N ILE A 78 -3.04 4.15 6.08
CA ILE A 78 -3.36 5.58 5.96
C ILE A 78 -2.45 6.32 4.96
N GLY A 79 -3.07 6.89 3.93
CA GLY A 79 -2.45 7.68 2.86
C GLY A 79 -2.30 6.95 1.53
N GLN A 80 -2.63 5.66 1.46
CA GLN A 80 -2.50 4.84 0.27
C GLN A 80 -3.86 4.38 -0.29
N GLU A 81 -4.98 4.90 0.23
CA GLU A 81 -6.32 4.36 0.00
C GLU A 81 -6.72 4.34 -1.48
N ALA A 82 -6.33 5.37 -2.25
CA ALA A 82 -6.62 5.45 -3.69
C ALA A 82 -6.01 4.30 -4.49
N VAL A 83 -4.88 3.75 -4.06
CA VAL A 83 -4.20 2.65 -4.76
C VAL A 83 -5.08 1.42 -4.77
N VAL A 84 -5.45 0.89 -3.60
CA VAL A 84 -6.23 -0.34 -3.57
C VAL A 84 -7.66 -0.12 -4.06
N VAL A 85 -8.30 1.00 -3.76
CA VAL A 85 -9.66 1.27 -4.24
C VAL A 85 -9.69 1.39 -5.78
N GLY A 86 -8.74 2.12 -6.37
CA GLY A 86 -8.66 2.25 -7.82
C GLY A 86 -8.37 0.93 -8.54
N MET A 87 -7.48 0.10 -7.97
CA MET A 87 -7.22 -1.24 -8.50
C MET A 87 -8.47 -2.14 -8.43
N GLN A 88 -9.18 -2.13 -7.30
CA GLN A 88 -10.37 -2.96 -7.10
C GLN A 88 -11.54 -2.52 -8.00
N MET A 89 -11.70 -1.22 -8.24
CA MET A 89 -12.67 -0.69 -9.20
C MET A 89 -12.44 -1.16 -10.65
N ALA A 90 -11.23 -1.63 -10.99
CA ALA A 90 -10.90 -2.17 -12.30
C ALA A 90 -10.84 -3.71 -12.33
N SER A 91 -10.86 -4.37 -11.17
CA SER A 91 -10.80 -5.82 -11.04
C SER A 91 -12.15 -6.49 -11.31
N GLU A 92 -12.13 -7.79 -11.56
CA GLU A 92 -13.35 -8.61 -11.69
C GLU A 92 -13.44 -9.66 -10.58
N ASP A 93 -14.67 -10.10 -10.30
CA ASP A 93 -14.91 -11.20 -9.37
C ASP A 93 -14.08 -12.43 -9.74
N GLY A 94 -13.30 -12.92 -8.77
CA GLY A 94 -12.43 -14.07 -8.95
C GLY A 94 -10.98 -13.72 -9.29
N ASP A 95 -10.66 -12.47 -9.62
CA ASP A 95 -9.27 -12.00 -9.60
C ASP A 95 -8.72 -12.11 -8.18
N GLN A 96 -7.43 -12.42 -8.09
CA GLN A 96 -6.81 -12.79 -6.82
C GLN A 96 -5.96 -11.66 -6.31
N VAL A 97 -6.09 -11.31 -5.03
CA VAL A 97 -5.32 -10.24 -4.39
C VAL A 97 -4.36 -10.84 -3.38
N ILE A 98 -3.09 -10.45 -3.45
CA ILE A 98 -2.08 -10.83 -2.47
C ILE A 98 -1.16 -9.65 -2.16
N THR A 99 -0.86 -9.44 -0.89
CA THR A 99 -0.09 -8.27 -0.42
C THR A 99 0.79 -8.61 0.79
N GLY A 100 1.62 -7.66 1.20
CA GLY A 100 2.40 -7.73 2.43
C GLY A 100 1.55 -7.43 3.68
N TYR A 101 2.22 -7.21 4.82
CA TYR A 101 1.62 -7.02 6.14
C TYR A 101 0.81 -5.71 6.36
N ARG A 102 0.60 -4.89 5.33
CA ARG A 102 -0.18 -3.63 5.44
C ARG A 102 -1.51 -3.81 4.71
N ASP A 103 -2.28 -4.77 5.16
CA ASP A 103 -3.33 -5.43 4.40
C ASP A 103 -4.77 -5.07 4.79
N HIS A 104 -4.99 -4.37 5.91
CA HIS A 104 -6.36 -4.14 6.42
C HIS A 104 -7.20 -3.37 5.40
N GLY A 105 -6.66 -2.28 4.85
CA GLY A 105 -7.28 -1.53 3.77
C GLY A 105 -7.56 -2.38 2.52
N HIS A 106 -6.69 -3.34 2.19
CA HIS A 106 -6.94 -4.24 1.06
C HIS A 106 -8.10 -5.19 1.31
N MET A 107 -8.19 -5.75 2.51
CA MET A 107 -9.29 -6.65 2.87
C MET A 107 -10.64 -5.95 2.77
N LEU A 108 -10.74 -4.73 3.29
CA LEU A 108 -11.94 -3.91 3.18
C LEU A 108 -12.30 -3.64 1.72
N ALA A 109 -11.31 -3.27 0.89
CA ALA A 109 -11.50 -3.05 -0.54
C ALA A 109 -11.83 -4.35 -1.32
N CYS A 110 -11.49 -5.53 -0.79
CA CYS A 110 -11.93 -6.83 -1.31
C CYS A 110 -13.33 -7.24 -0.83
N GLY A 111 -14.05 -6.36 -0.11
CA GLY A 111 -15.41 -6.61 0.36
C GLY A 111 -15.49 -7.54 1.57
N MET A 112 -14.42 -7.63 2.36
CA MET A 112 -14.44 -8.33 3.64
C MET A 112 -15.16 -7.46 4.69
N ASP A 113 -15.93 -8.09 5.58
CA ASP A 113 -16.66 -7.42 6.65
C ASP A 113 -15.68 -6.84 7.67
N SER A 114 -15.81 -5.54 7.94
CA SER A 114 -15.00 -4.82 8.92
C SER A 114 -15.01 -5.43 10.33
N LYS A 115 -16.10 -6.12 10.73
CA LYS A 115 -16.16 -6.84 12.01
C LYS A 115 -15.12 -7.93 12.09
N GLY A 116 -15.00 -8.75 11.04
CA GLY A 116 -14.01 -9.81 10.97
C GLY A 116 -12.58 -9.28 10.90
N VAL A 117 -12.35 -8.18 10.16
CA VAL A 117 -11.03 -7.54 10.10
C VAL A 117 -10.65 -7.02 11.48
N MET A 118 -11.53 -6.26 12.13
CA MET A 118 -11.25 -5.66 13.44
C MET A 118 -11.08 -6.73 14.54
N ALA A 119 -11.91 -7.78 14.51
CA ALA A 119 -11.82 -8.91 15.42
C ALA A 119 -10.46 -9.63 15.29
N GLU A 120 -9.93 -9.78 14.07
CA GLU A 120 -8.59 -10.35 13.92
C GLU A 120 -7.51 -9.43 14.51
N LEU A 121 -7.59 -8.12 14.27
CA LEU A 121 -6.63 -7.16 14.84
C LEU A 121 -6.58 -7.24 16.37
N THR A 122 -7.73 -7.43 17.02
CA THR A 122 -7.84 -7.56 18.47
C THR A 122 -7.70 -9.00 18.98
N GLY A 123 -7.31 -9.96 18.12
CA GLY A 123 -7.05 -11.34 18.50
C GLY A 123 -8.29 -12.11 18.97
N ARG A 124 -9.46 -11.83 18.39
CA ARG A 124 -10.73 -12.48 18.75
C ARG A 124 -11.10 -13.60 17.79
N ARG A 125 -11.92 -14.52 18.28
CA ARG A 125 -12.33 -15.75 17.55
C ARG A 125 -13.03 -15.45 16.23
N GLY A 126 -13.80 -14.37 16.16
CA GLY A 126 -14.49 -13.91 14.96
C GLY A 126 -13.59 -13.31 13.88
N GLY A 127 -12.28 -13.26 14.11
CA GLY A 127 -11.30 -12.84 13.12
C GLY A 127 -11.17 -13.81 11.93
N TYR A 128 -10.71 -13.29 10.78
CA TYR A 128 -10.58 -14.06 9.55
C TYR A 128 -9.58 -15.24 9.61
N SER A 129 -8.61 -15.15 10.51
CA SER A 129 -7.66 -16.22 10.86
C SER A 129 -7.90 -16.73 12.29
N ARG A 130 -9.15 -16.59 12.78
CA ARG A 130 -9.60 -16.98 14.13
C ARG A 130 -8.82 -16.32 15.26
N GLY A 131 -8.33 -15.10 15.04
CA GLY A 131 -7.55 -14.34 16.02
C GLY A 131 -6.08 -14.80 16.15
N LYS A 132 -5.60 -15.70 15.29
CA LYS A 132 -4.23 -16.24 15.32
C LYS A 132 -3.24 -15.41 14.50
N GLY A 133 -3.71 -14.79 13.43
CA GLY A 133 -2.88 -14.08 12.46
C GLY A 133 -2.59 -12.64 12.86
N GLY A 134 -3.53 -12.00 13.55
CA GLY A 134 -3.42 -10.61 13.97
C GLY A 134 -3.26 -9.66 12.77
N SER A 135 -2.63 -8.52 13.01
CA SER A 135 -2.56 -7.41 12.06
C SER A 135 -1.82 -7.67 10.76
N MET A 136 -1.09 -8.78 10.61
CA MET A 136 -0.24 -9.01 9.44
C MET A 136 -0.64 -10.22 8.62
N HIS A 137 -1.58 -11.06 9.06
CA HIS A 137 -1.80 -12.40 8.53
C HIS A 137 -3.28 -12.76 8.42
N MET A 138 -3.98 -12.15 7.46
CA MET A 138 -5.41 -12.35 7.27
C MET A 138 -5.79 -12.79 5.86
N PHE A 139 -6.40 -13.98 5.73
CA PHE A 139 -6.70 -14.59 4.44
C PHE A 139 -8.21 -14.78 4.25
N SER A 140 -8.68 -14.75 3.00
CA SER A 140 -10.04 -15.17 2.65
C SER A 140 -10.08 -15.83 1.27
N ARG A 141 -10.28 -17.15 1.28
CA ARG A 141 -10.51 -17.92 0.05
C ARG A 141 -11.80 -17.51 -0.65
N GLU A 142 -12.84 -17.16 0.09
CA GLU A 142 -14.12 -16.72 -0.49
C GLU A 142 -13.93 -15.45 -1.34
N LYS A 143 -13.17 -14.48 -0.82
CA LYS A 143 -12.90 -13.20 -1.49
C LYS A 143 -11.65 -13.21 -2.37
N GLN A 144 -11.06 -14.37 -2.62
CA GLN A 144 -9.77 -14.50 -3.34
C GLN A 144 -8.66 -13.59 -2.78
N PHE A 145 -8.66 -13.39 -1.47
CA PHE A 145 -7.65 -12.61 -0.75
C PHE A 145 -6.65 -13.54 -0.08
N PHE A 146 -5.39 -13.45 -0.49
CA PHE A 146 -4.30 -14.32 -0.04
C PHE A 146 -3.22 -13.56 0.76
N GLY A 147 -3.42 -12.27 1.07
CA GLY A 147 -2.55 -11.51 1.98
C GLY A 147 -2.75 -11.94 3.44
N GLY A 148 -2.13 -11.36 4.46
CA GLY A 148 -0.92 -10.55 4.51
C GLY A 148 0.30 -11.40 4.87
N HIS A 149 1.43 -11.02 4.27
CA HIS A 149 2.70 -11.70 4.50
C HIS A 149 3.66 -10.81 5.30
N GLY A 150 4.06 -11.31 6.47
CA GLY A 150 5.07 -10.67 7.32
C GLY A 150 6.50 -10.77 6.78
N ILE A 151 6.80 -11.77 5.94
CA ILE A 151 8.10 -11.89 5.29
C ILE A 151 8.15 -11.01 4.05
N VAL A 152 8.99 -9.98 4.11
CA VAL A 152 9.11 -8.96 3.06
C VAL A 152 9.44 -9.60 1.70
N GLY A 153 8.55 -9.42 0.73
CA GLY A 153 8.70 -9.90 -0.65
C GLY A 153 8.23 -11.34 -0.88
N ALA A 154 7.93 -12.11 0.17
CA ALA A 154 7.50 -13.51 0.02
C ALA A 154 6.15 -13.63 -0.70
N GLN A 155 5.29 -12.63 -0.57
CA GLN A 155 4.01 -12.59 -1.27
C GLN A 155 4.16 -12.52 -2.79
N VAL A 156 5.31 -12.06 -3.31
CA VAL A 156 5.50 -11.83 -4.74
C VAL A 156 5.65 -13.13 -5.52
N SER A 157 6.40 -14.08 -4.97
CA SER A 157 6.52 -15.42 -5.55
C SER A 157 5.22 -16.21 -5.42
N LEU A 158 4.50 -16.03 -4.30
CA LEU A 158 3.17 -16.63 -4.12
C LEU A 158 2.14 -16.07 -5.10
N GLY A 159 2.09 -14.75 -5.30
CA GLY A 159 1.23 -14.11 -6.31
C GLY A 159 1.56 -14.54 -7.73
N THR A 160 2.85 -14.75 -8.01
CA THR A 160 3.27 -15.35 -9.29
C THR A 160 2.75 -16.78 -9.44
N GLY A 161 2.75 -17.57 -8.37
CA GLY A 161 2.17 -18.91 -8.35
C GLY A 161 0.64 -18.91 -8.51
N LEU A 162 -0.05 -17.90 -7.98
CA LEU A 162 -1.48 -17.68 -8.20
C LEU A 162 -1.77 -17.44 -9.69
N GLY A 163 -1.04 -16.52 -10.32
CA GLY A 163 -1.14 -16.30 -11.77
C GLY A 163 -0.79 -17.54 -12.59
N PHE A 164 0.19 -18.35 -12.16
CA PHE A 164 0.47 -19.65 -12.77
C PHE A 164 -0.73 -20.59 -12.69
N ALA A 165 -1.39 -20.66 -11.53
CA ALA A 165 -2.54 -21.52 -11.33
C ALA A 165 -3.73 -21.10 -12.21
N ASP A 166 -3.94 -19.80 -12.40
CA ASP A 166 -4.98 -19.26 -13.28
C ASP A 166 -4.68 -19.55 -14.76
N ALA A 167 -3.43 -19.33 -15.21
CA ALA A 167 -2.98 -19.69 -16.54
C ALA A 167 -3.14 -21.19 -16.81
N TYR A 168 -2.73 -22.03 -15.85
CA TYR A 168 -2.82 -23.48 -15.95
C TYR A 168 -4.27 -23.99 -16.06
N ARG A 169 -5.21 -23.31 -15.38
CA ARG A 169 -6.64 -23.64 -15.44
C ARG A 169 -7.36 -23.05 -16.64
N GLY A 170 -6.77 -22.04 -17.31
CA GLY A 170 -7.42 -21.32 -18.40
C GLY A 170 -8.70 -20.61 -17.97
N ASN A 171 -8.76 -20.11 -16.73
CA ASN A 171 -9.96 -19.49 -16.15
C ASN A 171 -10.07 -17.98 -16.41
N GLY A 172 -9.08 -17.38 -17.08
CA GLY A 172 -9.05 -15.97 -17.42
C GLY A 172 -8.97 -15.03 -16.22
N LYS A 173 -8.48 -15.48 -15.06
CA LYS A 173 -8.29 -14.64 -13.87
C LYS A 173 -6.87 -14.09 -13.78
N VAL A 174 -6.73 -12.98 -13.04
CA VAL A 174 -5.47 -12.25 -12.88
C VAL A 174 -5.08 -12.20 -11.41
N SER A 175 -3.78 -12.36 -11.14
CA SER A 175 -3.23 -12.13 -9.79
C SER A 175 -2.72 -10.70 -9.65
N LEU A 176 -3.36 -9.93 -8.77
CA LEU A 176 -2.94 -8.61 -8.33
C LEU A 176 -1.97 -8.76 -7.14
N THR A 177 -0.68 -8.65 -7.44
CA THR A 177 0.41 -8.94 -6.52
C THR A 177 1.07 -7.64 -6.02
N TYR A 178 0.72 -7.25 -4.80
CA TYR A 178 1.16 -6.00 -4.19
C TYR A 178 2.47 -6.13 -3.41
N MET A 179 3.30 -5.10 -3.48
CA MET A 179 4.54 -5.00 -2.71
C MET A 179 4.92 -3.54 -2.44
N GLY A 180 5.58 -3.27 -1.32
CA GLY A 180 6.17 -1.95 -1.08
C GLY A 180 7.51 -1.76 -1.80
N ASP A 181 7.99 -0.52 -1.85
CA ASP A 181 9.31 -0.16 -2.39
C ASP A 181 10.46 -0.95 -1.72
N GLY A 182 10.39 -1.19 -0.41
CA GLY A 182 11.38 -2.04 0.28
C GLY A 182 11.38 -3.49 -0.22
N ALA A 183 10.21 -4.06 -0.49
CA ALA A 183 10.05 -5.43 -0.94
C ALA A 183 10.52 -5.63 -2.38
N ALA A 184 10.36 -4.62 -3.25
CA ALA A 184 10.79 -4.65 -4.64
C ALA A 184 12.31 -4.81 -4.84
N ASN A 185 13.11 -4.69 -3.77
CA ASN A 185 14.54 -4.92 -3.79
C ASN A 185 14.95 -6.37 -3.43
N GLN A 186 14.01 -7.25 -3.10
CA GLN A 186 14.30 -8.64 -2.73
C GLN A 186 14.63 -9.50 -3.95
N GLY A 187 15.58 -10.44 -3.83
CA GLY A 187 16.01 -11.30 -4.95
C GLY A 187 14.87 -12.13 -5.55
N GLN A 188 14.02 -12.70 -4.69
CA GLN A 188 12.85 -13.49 -5.10
C GLN A 188 11.84 -12.73 -5.98
N VAL A 189 11.83 -11.39 -5.93
CA VAL A 189 10.99 -10.56 -6.81
C VAL A 189 11.48 -10.65 -8.26
N TYR A 190 12.80 -10.62 -8.48
CA TYR A 190 13.38 -10.75 -9.81
C TYR A 190 13.24 -12.17 -10.38
N GLU A 191 13.39 -13.18 -9.52
CA GLU A 191 13.09 -14.57 -9.88
C GLU A 191 11.64 -14.72 -10.33
N SER A 192 10.71 -14.08 -9.61
CA SER A 192 9.27 -14.05 -9.94
C SER A 192 9.02 -13.38 -11.30
N PHE A 193 9.62 -12.21 -11.56
CA PHE A 193 9.51 -11.52 -12.83
C PHE A 193 9.99 -12.39 -14.00
N ASN A 194 11.15 -13.02 -13.86
CA ASN A 194 11.69 -13.92 -14.88
C ASN A 194 10.69 -15.03 -15.24
N MET A 195 10.14 -15.70 -14.22
CA MET A 195 9.22 -16.82 -14.41
C MET A 195 7.88 -16.37 -14.98
N ALA A 196 7.31 -15.28 -14.47
CA ALA A 196 6.05 -14.73 -14.95
C ALA A 196 6.13 -14.35 -16.43
N GLN A 197 7.23 -13.72 -16.85
CA GLN A 197 7.41 -13.31 -18.23
C GLN A 197 7.73 -14.48 -19.16
N LEU A 198 8.56 -15.43 -18.71
CA LEU A 198 8.89 -16.64 -19.48
C LEU A 198 7.63 -17.44 -19.83
N TRP A 199 6.69 -17.54 -18.89
CA TRP A 199 5.47 -18.31 -19.05
C TRP A 199 4.24 -17.47 -19.42
N LYS A 200 4.41 -16.17 -19.63
CA LYS A 200 3.32 -15.23 -19.95
C LYS A 200 2.15 -15.30 -18.95
N LEU A 201 2.50 -15.30 -17.66
CA LEU A 201 1.51 -15.43 -16.60
C LEU A 201 0.65 -14.16 -16.44
N PRO A 202 -0.64 -14.30 -16.10
CA PRO A 202 -1.57 -13.20 -15.85
C PRO A 202 -1.33 -12.59 -14.46
N VAL A 203 -0.25 -11.84 -14.30
CA VAL A 203 0.13 -11.21 -13.03
C VAL A 203 0.33 -9.71 -13.21
N VAL A 204 -0.33 -8.90 -12.39
CA VAL A 204 -0.05 -7.47 -12.27
C VAL A 204 0.71 -7.24 -10.98
N TYR A 205 1.96 -6.82 -11.10
CA TYR A 205 2.81 -6.46 -9.96
C TYR A 205 2.59 -4.99 -9.60
N VAL A 206 1.97 -4.74 -8.46
CA VAL A 206 1.64 -3.40 -7.98
C VAL A 206 2.66 -2.99 -6.91
N ILE A 207 3.51 -2.02 -7.23
CA ILE A 207 4.53 -1.49 -6.33
C ILE A 207 3.98 -0.23 -5.66
N GLU A 208 3.66 -0.32 -4.37
CA GLU A 208 3.26 0.81 -3.54
C GLU A 208 4.50 1.58 -3.07
N ASN A 209 4.95 2.51 -3.90
CA ASN A 209 6.10 3.34 -3.57
C ASN A 209 5.68 4.50 -2.66
N ASN A 210 5.70 4.25 -1.35
CA ASN A 210 5.43 5.25 -0.32
C ASN A 210 6.69 5.97 0.19
N ARG A 211 7.79 5.88 -0.59
CA ARG A 211 9.09 6.51 -0.39
C ARG A 211 9.99 5.91 0.70
N TYR A 212 9.47 5.04 1.59
CA TYR A 212 10.21 4.58 2.76
C TYR A 212 9.97 3.11 3.13
N ALA A 213 11.04 2.33 3.06
CA ALA A 213 11.15 1.00 3.67
C ALA A 213 11.52 1.12 5.16
N MET A 214 10.52 1.06 6.03
CA MET A 214 10.63 1.49 7.43
C MET A 214 11.14 2.94 7.49
N GLY A 215 12.43 3.15 7.78
CA GLY A 215 13.09 4.46 7.80
C GLY A 215 14.14 4.67 6.70
N THR A 216 14.31 3.70 5.79
CA THR A 216 15.25 3.83 4.66
C THR A 216 14.51 4.41 3.46
N SER A 217 14.93 5.57 2.97
CA SER A 217 14.34 6.19 1.79
C SER A 217 14.74 5.47 0.50
N VAL A 218 13.87 5.52 -0.51
CA VAL A 218 14.13 4.94 -1.84
C VAL A 218 15.44 5.46 -2.44
N ASP A 219 15.71 6.76 -2.36
CA ASP A 219 16.91 7.38 -2.93
C ASP A 219 18.21 6.89 -2.28
N ARG A 220 18.14 6.32 -1.07
CA ARG A 220 19.28 5.73 -0.37
C ARG A 220 19.42 4.23 -0.60
N ALA A 221 18.34 3.56 -1.02
CA ALA A 221 18.26 2.11 -1.09
C ALA A 221 18.26 1.56 -2.52
N SER A 222 18.13 2.40 -3.54
CA SER A 222 17.94 1.95 -4.93
C SER A 222 18.74 2.78 -5.92
N ALA A 223 19.56 2.12 -6.74
CA ALA A 223 20.31 2.76 -7.82
C ALA A 223 19.41 3.22 -8.97
N GLN A 224 18.30 2.51 -9.19
CA GLN A 224 17.21 2.91 -10.06
C GLN A 224 15.99 3.22 -9.20
N THR A 225 15.62 4.50 -9.10
CA THR A 225 14.53 4.99 -8.23
C THR A 225 13.17 5.05 -8.95
N ASP A 226 13.16 4.85 -10.27
CA ASP A 226 11.96 4.63 -11.07
C ASP A 226 11.64 3.13 -11.10
N PHE A 227 10.70 2.69 -10.25
CA PHE A 227 10.42 1.28 -10.07
C PHE A 227 9.52 0.71 -11.17
N SER A 228 8.87 1.56 -11.97
CA SER A 228 8.18 1.12 -13.19
C SER A 228 9.13 0.41 -14.17
N LYS A 229 10.43 0.72 -14.09
CA LYS A 229 11.49 0.15 -14.93
C LYS A 229 12.04 -1.20 -14.45
N ARG A 230 11.58 -1.73 -13.31
CA ARG A 230 12.14 -2.97 -12.72
C ARG A 230 11.98 -4.19 -13.63
N GLY A 231 11.01 -4.17 -14.53
CA GLY A 231 10.73 -5.22 -15.51
C GLY A 231 11.57 -5.22 -16.78
N ILE A 232 12.36 -4.16 -17.05
CA ILE A 232 12.99 -3.94 -18.37
C ILE A 232 13.90 -5.09 -18.78
N SER A 233 14.71 -5.64 -17.86
CA SER A 233 15.64 -6.73 -18.17
C SER A 233 14.94 -8.03 -18.59
N PHE A 234 13.66 -8.18 -18.24
CA PHE A 234 12.83 -9.32 -18.61
C PHE A 234 11.91 -8.99 -19.80
N GLY A 235 11.76 -7.71 -20.17
CA GLY A 235 10.79 -7.27 -21.16
C GLY A 235 9.37 -7.22 -20.63
N ILE A 236 9.20 -6.97 -19.33
CA ILE A 236 7.90 -6.74 -18.70
C ILE A 236 7.59 -5.23 -18.82
N PRO A 237 6.46 -4.83 -19.42
CA PRO A 237 6.05 -3.44 -19.48
C PRO A 237 5.73 -2.92 -18.07
N GLY A 238 6.01 -1.64 -17.85
CA GLY A 238 5.58 -0.97 -16.64
C GLY A 238 5.44 0.53 -16.79
N GLU A 239 4.60 1.12 -15.95
CA GLU A 239 4.33 2.56 -15.90
C GLU A 239 4.28 3.08 -14.47
N ALA A 240 4.68 4.33 -14.29
CA ALA A 240 4.53 5.06 -13.03
C ALA A 240 3.18 5.78 -13.02
N VAL A 241 2.45 5.63 -11.92
CA VAL A 241 1.08 6.08 -11.73
C VAL A 241 1.04 7.02 -10.54
N ASP A 242 0.29 8.11 -10.65
CA ASP A 242 -0.06 8.90 -9.46
C ASP A 242 -0.99 8.07 -8.57
N GLY A 243 -0.42 7.47 -7.53
CA GLY A 243 -1.13 6.61 -6.58
C GLY A 243 -2.01 7.38 -5.61
N MET A 244 -2.02 8.72 -5.67
CA MET A 244 -2.88 9.58 -4.86
C MET A 244 -4.18 9.96 -5.60
N ASP A 245 -4.27 9.77 -6.92
CA ASP A 245 -5.52 9.97 -7.68
C ASP A 245 -6.14 8.64 -8.10
N VAL A 246 -7.25 8.29 -7.44
CA VAL A 246 -8.01 7.05 -7.70
C VAL A 246 -8.44 6.89 -9.17
N ARG A 247 -8.64 7.99 -9.91
CA ARG A 247 -9.02 7.93 -11.34
C ARG A 247 -7.86 7.43 -12.19
N THR A 248 -6.67 7.99 -11.95
CA THR A 248 -5.42 7.58 -12.61
C THR A 248 -5.06 6.15 -12.26
N VAL A 249 -5.24 5.75 -11.00
CA VAL A 249 -5.06 4.36 -10.56
C VAL A 249 -6.02 3.42 -11.30
N ARG A 250 -7.33 3.69 -11.31
CA ARG A 250 -8.34 2.84 -11.97
C ARG A 250 -8.06 2.68 -13.47
N GLU A 251 -7.63 3.75 -14.13
CA GLU A 251 -7.29 3.70 -15.54
C GLU A 251 -6.05 2.83 -15.82
N ALA A 252 -4.96 3.03 -15.07
CA ALA A 252 -3.75 2.23 -15.19
C ALA A 252 -4.00 0.76 -14.84
N ALA A 253 -4.80 0.51 -13.79
CA ALA A 253 -5.25 -0.82 -13.38
C ALA A 253 -5.98 -1.52 -14.53
N SER A 254 -6.94 -0.83 -15.17
CA SER A 254 -7.71 -1.39 -16.30
C SER A 254 -6.79 -1.85 -17.43
N ARG A 255 -5.79 -1.02 -17.80
CA ARG A 255 -4.82 -1.37 -18.85
C ARG A 255 -3.95 -2.57 -18.46
N ALA A 256 -3.40 -2.56 -17.25
CA ALA A 256 -2.51 -3.62 -16.77
C ALA A 256 -3.22 -4.96 -16.61
N ILE A 257 -4.44 -4.93 -16.06
CA ILE A 257 -5.28 -6.13 -15.89
C ILE A 257 -5.65 -6.71 -17.26
N GLU A 258 -6.08 -5.89 -18.22
CA GLU A 258 -6.39 -6.36 -19.57
C GLU A 258 -5.15 -6.93 -20.29
N HIS A 259 -3.99 -6.29 -20.14
CA HIS A 259 -2.73 -6.82 -20.69
C HIS A 259 -2.42 -8.23 -20.14
N ALA A 260 -2.52 -8.39 -18.82
CA ALA A 260 -2.29 -9.68 -18.17
C ALA A 260 -3.35 -10.72 -18.58
N ARG A 261 -4.63 -10.35 -18.55
CA ARG A 261 -5.76 -11.23 -18.86
C ARG A 261 -5.77 -11.71 -20.30
N SER A 262 -5.37 -10.86 -21.24
CA SER A 262 -5.26 -11.19 -22.67
C SER A 262 -4.07 -12.10 -23.02
N GLY A 263 -3.27 -12.53 -22.03
CA GLY A 263 -2.17 -13.46 -22.22
C GLY A 263 -0.88 -12.82 -22.77
N GLN A 264 -0.76 -11.49 -22.73
CA GLN A 264 0.46 -10.79 -23.16
C GLN A 264 1.60 -10.92 -22.13
N GLY A 265 1.28 -11.41 -20.93
CA GLY A 265 2.20 -11.66 -19.83
C GLY A 265 2.00 -10.67 -18.69
N PRO A 266 2.96 -10.60 -17.76
CA PRO A 266 2.82 -9.76 -16.59
C PRO A 266 2.95 -8.26 -16.92
N TYR A 267 2.50 -7.42 -15.99
CA TYR A 267 2.62 -5.96 -16.07
C TYR A 267 3.06 -5.37 -14.73
N ILE A 268 3.83 -4.28 -14.73
CA ILE A 268 4.26 -3.58 -13.51
C ILE A 268 3.58 -2.21 -13.40
N LEU A 269 2.98 -1.93 -12.26
CA LEU A 269 2.48 -0.60 -11.91
C LEU A 269 3.28 -0.06 -10.72
N GLU A 270 3.96 1.06 -10.90
CA GLU A 270 4.55 1.80 -9.77
C GLU A 270 3.58 2.88 -9.31
N MET A 271 2.91 2.63 -8.18
CA MET A 271 2.00 3.56 -7.54
C MET A 271 2.81 4.53 -6.68
N LYS A 272 2.98 5.76 -7.16
CA LYS A 272 3.61 6.84 -6.38
C LYS A 272 2.62 7.31 -5.33
N THR A 273 2.82 6.89 -4.08
CA THR A 273 1.91 7.18 -2.97
C THR A 273 2.68 7.67 -1.75
N TYR A 274 2.03 7.79 -0.60
CA TYR A 274 2.67 8.23 0.63
C TYR A 274 2.06 7.64 1.89
N ARG A 275 2.91 7.24 2.84
CA ARG A 275 2.48 6.67 4.12
C ARG A 275 2.38 7.76 5.19
N TYR A 276 1.19 8.18 5.61
CA TYR A 276 1.06 9.30 6.58
C TYR A 276 1.45 8.93 8.01
N ARG A 277 1.38 7.65 8.38
CA ARG A 277 1.79 7.16 9.71
C ARG A 277 3.20 6.58 9.68
N GLY A 278 3.80 6.38 10.86
CA GLY A 278 5.04 5.61 10.98
C GLY A 278 4.93 4.24 10.32
N HIS A 279 6.06 3.53 10.20
CA HIS A 279 6.09 2.21 9.60
C HIS A 279 5.01 1.30 10.20
N SER A 280 5.00 1.22 11.53
CA SER A 280 3.97 0.65 12.39
C SER A 280 3.53 1.68 13.43
N MET A 281 2.49 1.38 14.21
CA MET A 281 2.04 2.23 15.32
C MET A 281 3.09 2.45 16.41
N SER A 282 4.11 1.58 16.51
CA SER A 282 5.23 1.74 17.44
C SER A 282 6.39 2.59 16.87
N ASP A 283 6.39 2.91 15.57
CA ASP A 283 7.45 3.67 14.92
C ASP A 283 7.21 5.19 15.04
N PRO A 284 8.10 5.95 15.70
CA PRO A 284 7.98 7.40 15.83
C PRO A 284 8.27 8.20 14.54
N ALA A 285 8.68 7.54 13.46
CA ALA A 285 8.91 8.14 12.14
C ALA A 285 9.95 9.29 12.09
N LYS A 286 11.04 9.19 12.87
CA LYS A 286 12.06 10.25 13.00
C LYS A 286 12.93 10.50 11.76
N TYR A 287 12.77 9.71 10.71
CA TYR A 287 13.57 9.75 9.48
C TYR A 287 13.01 10.70 8.40
N ARG A 288 11.91 11.41 8.68
CA ARG A 288 11.25 12.36 7.79
C ARG A 288 10.69 13.53 8.57
N SER A 289 10.54 14.68 7.93
CA SER A 289 10.07 15.88 8.61
C SER A 289 8.55 15.87 8.76
N LYS A 290 8.04 16.59 9.77
CA LYS A 290 6.59 16.81 9.91
C LYS A 290 6.05 17.61 8.73
N ASP A 291 6.82 18.58 8.25
CA ASP A 291 6.44 19.45 7.13
C ASP A 291 6.28 18.68 5.83
N GLU A 292 7.13 17.67 5.56
CA GLU A 292 7.00 16.78 4.41
C GLU A 292 5.66 16.04 4.44
N VAL A 293 5.31 15.46 5.59
CA VAL A 293 4.06 14.70 5.76
C VAL A 293 2.83 15.62 5.67
N SER A 294 2.87 16.77 6.35
CA SER A 294 1.78 17.74 6.33
C SER A 294 1.54 18.28 4.93
N LYS A 295 2.60 18.68 4.22
CA LYS A 295 2.51 19.17 2.85
C LYS A 295 1.89 18.13 1.92
N MET A 296 2.35 16.88 1.98
CA MET A 296 1.78 15.80 1.17
C MET A 296 0.28 15.62 1.48
N ARG A 297 -0.10 15.65 2.75
CA ARG A 297 -1.51 15.48 3.16
C ARG A 297 -2.38 16.67 2.74
N GLU A 298 -1.89 17.89 2.85
CA GLU A 298 -2.66 19.09 2.51
C GLU A 298 -2.84 19.25 1.00
N GLU A 299 -1.82 18.90 0.21
CA GLU A 299 -1.82 19.12 -1.24
C GLU A 299 -2.34 17.90 -2.03
N HIS A 300 -2.22 16.68 -1.49
CA HIS A 300 -2.42 15.44 -2.24
C HIS A 300 -3.22 14.36 -1.50
N ASP A 301 -3.95 14.63 -0.41
CA ASP A 301 -4.77 13.58 0.22
C ASP A 301 -5.83 13.03 -0.76
N PRO A 302 -5.84 11.70 -1.01
CA PRO A 302 -6.68 11.10 -2.04
C PRO A 302 -8.17 11.32 -1.75
N ILE A 303 -8.57 11.34 -0.47
CA ILE A 303 -9.97 11.51 -0.06
C ILE A 303 -10.41 12.95 -0.28
N GLU A 304 -9.56 13.92 0.05
CA GLU A 304 -9.86 15.34 -0.15
C GLU A 304 -9.92 15.70 -1.64
N MET A 305 -9.06 15.10 -2.46
CA MET A 305 -9.12 15.25 -3.91
C MET A 305 -10.49 14.81 -4.46
N VAL A 306 -11.00 13.64 -4.05
CA VAL A 306 -12.33 13.18 -4.51
C VAL A 306 -13.46 14.03 -3.92
N ARG A 307 -13.37 14.40 -2.63
CA ARG A 307 -14.35 15.30 -1.99
C ARG A 307 -14.49 16.62 -2.76
N LYS A 308 -13.36 17.23 -3.15
CA LYS A 308 -13.35 18.45 -3.95
C LYS A 308 -14.07 18.26 -5.29
N ARG A 309 -13.79 17.15 -6.00
CA ARG A 309 -14.48 16.84 -7.26
C ARG A 309 -15.99 16.62 -7.08
N LEU A 310 -16.40 15.92 -6.02
CA LEU A 310 -17.81 15.71 -5.71
C LEU A 310 -18.56 17.05 -5.54
N ILE A 311 -17.98 18.00 -4.82
CA ILE A 311 -18.57 19.32 -4.59
C ILE A 311 -18.54 20.17 -5.87
N GLU A 312 -17.37 20.30 -6.49
CA GLU A 312 -17.14 21.27 -7.57
C GLU A 312 -17.68 20.80 -8.93
N GLN A 313 -17.61 19.50 -9.22
CA GLN A 313 -17.95 18.94 -10.55
C GLN A 313 -19.33 18.26 -10.54
N HIS A 314 -19.71 17.62 -9.44
CA HIS A 314 -20.97 16.86 -9.34
C HIS A 314 -22.04 17.56 -8.50
N GLY A 315 -21.72 18.74 -7.95
CA GLY A 315 -22.66 19.55 -7.18
C GLY A 315 -23.15 18.90 -5.89
N ILE A 316 -22.35 18.00 -5.29
CA ILE A 316 -22.68 17.34 -4.02
C ILE A 316 -22.58 18.33 -2.87
N ASP A 317 -23.62 18.37 -2.06
CA ASP A 317 -23.69 19.21 -0.87
C ASP A 317 -22.68 18.76 0.19
N GLU A 318 -22.09 19.74 0.89
CA GLU A 318 -21.28 19.52 2.08
C GLU A 318 -21.99 18.63 3.13
N ALA A 319 -23.32 18.75 3.21
CA ALA A 319 -24.15 17.95 4.10
C ALA A 319 -24.19 16.46 3.72
N GLU A 320 -24.24 16.13 2.43
CA GLU A 320 -24.21 14.75 1.93
C GLU A 320 -22.84 14.09 2.18
N ILE A 321 -21.76 14.84 1.98
CA ILE A 321 -20.40 14.41 2.30
C ILE A 321 -20.30 14.05 3.79
N LYS A 322 -20.76 14.95 4.68
CA LYS A 322 -20.76 14.72 6.12
C LYS A 322 -21.64 13.53 6.53
N ALA A 323 -22.79 13.36 5.89
CA ALA A 323 -23.66 12.21 6.14
C ALA A 323 -22.98 10.88 5.76
N THR A 324 -22.18 10.88 4.69
CA THR A 324 -21.39 9.71 4.28
C THR A 324 -20.30 9.36 5.31
N ASP A 325 -19.54 10.35 5.80
CA ASP A 325 -18.56 10.14 6.88
C ASP A 325 -19.23 9.62 8.15
N ALA A 326 -20.38 10.17 8.54
CA ALA A 326 -21.13 9.72 9.71
C ALA A 326 -21.53 8.24 9.61
N LYS A 327 -22.06 7.81 8.45
CA LYS A 327 -22.42 6.40 8.20
C LYS A 327 -21.20 5.47 8.25
N VAL A 328 -20.09 5.88 7.64
CA VAL A 328 -18.84 5.10 7.69
C VAL A 328 -18.34 4.95 9.13
N ARG A 329 -18.37 6.03 9.92
CA ARG A 329 -17.98 5.99 11.34
C ARG A 329 -18.88 5.07 12.16
N GLU A 330 -20.17 5.04 11.87
CA GLU A 330 -21.11 4.11 12.51
C GLU A 330 -20.70 2.65 12.25
N ILE A 331 -20.44 2.29 10.98
CA ILE A 331 -19.98 0.94 10.60
C ILE A 331 -18.66 0.59 11.33
N VAL A 332 -17.69 1.52 11.35
CA VAL A 332 -16.39 1.29 12.00
C VAL A 332 -16.53 1.17 13.52
N ASN A 333 -17.42 1.94 14.14
CA ASN A 333 -17.68 1.83 15.58
C ASN A 333 -18.37 0.52 15.93
N ASP A 334 -19.32 0.07 15.12
CA ASP A 334 -19.96 -1.25 15.27
C ASP A 334 -18.94 -2.39 15.11
N ALA A 335 -17.98 -2.26 14.16
CA ALA A 335 -16.87 -3.21 14.04
C ALA A 335 -15.96 -3.24 15.27
N ALA A 336 -15.65 -2.07 15.84
CA ALA A 336 -14.86 -1.98 17.06
C ALA A 336 -15.61 -2.55 18.28
N GLU A 337 -16.90 -2.25 18.42
CA GLU A 337 -17.74 -2.77 19.50
C GLU A 337 -17.89 -4.28 19.42
N PHE A 338 -18.10 -4.82 18.22
CA PHE A 338 -18.07 -6.26 17.99
C PHE A 338 -16.74 -6.86 18.45
N ALA A 339 -15.62 -6.31 17.98
CA ALA A 339 -14.29 -6.81 18.29
C ALA A 339 -13.88 -6.67 19.78
N THR A 340 -14.52 -5.79 20.55
CA THR A 340 -14.27 -5.68 22.00
C THR A 340 -15.11 -6.64 22.83
N HIS A 341 -16.24 -7.11 22.30
CA HIS A 341 -17.14 -8.04 23.00
C HIS A 341 -17.07 -9.48 22.48
N ASP A 342 -16.52 -9.71 21.28
CA ASP A 342 -16.29 -11.04 20.73
C ASP A 342 -15.28 -11.78 21.63
N PRO A 343 -15.55 -13.03 22.04
CA PRO A 343 -14.68 -13.77 22.94
C PRO A 343 -13.31 -14.05 22.33
N GLU A 344 -12.33 -14.22 23.22
CA GLU A 344 -11.04 -14.78 22.85
C GLU A 344 -11.21 -16.19 22.27
N PRO A 345 -10.30 -16.61 21.36
CA PRO A 345 -10.23 -18.00 20.93
C PRO A 345 -10.05 -18.93 22.13
N ASP A 346 -10.69 -20.09 22.10
CA ASP A 346 -10.43 -21.12 23.11
C ASP A 346 -8.96 -21.56 23.03
N PRO A 347 -8.24 -21.80 24.15
CA PRO A 347 -6.84 -22.23 24.10
C PRO A 347 -6.56 -23.46 23.24
N SER A 348 -7.55 -24.33 22.99
CA SER A 348 -7.43 -25.46 22.07
C SER A 348 -7.17 -25.06 20.61
N GLU A 349 -7.52 -23.82 20.19
CA GLU A 349 -7.23 -23.28 18.86
C GLU A 349 -5.72 -23.18 18.56
N LEU A 350 -4.85 -23.21 19.58
CA LEU A 350 -3.40 -23.28 19.37
C LEU A 350 -2.95 -24.56 18.64
N TRP A 351 -3.75 -25.62 18.69
CA TRP A 351 -3.41 -26.94 18.16
C TRP A 351 -4.15 -27.28 16.86
N THR A 352 -5.03 -26.38 16.39
CA THR A 352 -5.80 -26.57 15.16
C THR A 352 -5.09 -25.91 13.97
N ASP A 353 -5.42 -26.37 12.75
CA ASP A 353 -4.93 -25.80 11.48
C ASP A 353 -3.40 -25.88 11.24
N ILE A 354 -2.66 -26.65 12.05
CA ILE A 354 -1.21 -26.90 11.85
C ILE A 354 -0.96 -27.89 10.72
N LEU A 355 -1.78 -28.95 10.66
CA LEU A 355 -1.76 -30.00 9.65
C LEU A 355 -3.20 -30.34 9.24
N LEU A 356 -3.36 -30.88 8.04
CA LEU A 356 -4.59 -31.57 7.68
C LEU A 356 -4.63 -32.92 8.39
N GLU A 357 -5.81 -33.34 8.86
CA GLU A 357 -6.00 -34.72 9.30
C GLU A 357 -5.67 -35.69 8.16
N ALA A 358 -4.91 -36.74 8.46
CA ALA A 358 -4.63 -37.79 7.49
C ALA A 358 -5.96 -38.41 7.06
N ARG A 359 -6.26 -38.39 5.75
CA ARG A 359 -7.42 -39.11 5.23
C ARG A 359 -7.21 -40.60 5.50
N ALA A 360 -8.12 -41.20 6.26
CA ALA A 360 -8.12 -42.63 6.59
C ALA A 360 -8.35 -43.51 5.35
#